data_AF-A0A1V5VU36-F1
#
_entry.id   AF-A0A1V5VU36-F1
#
_cell.length_a   1.000
_cell.length_b   1.000
_cell.length_c   1.000
_cell.angle_alpha   90.00
_cell.angle_beta   90.00
_cell.angle_gamma   90.00
#
_symmetry.space_group_name_H-M   'P 1'
#
loop_
_entity.id
_entity.type
_entity.pdbx_description
1 polymer ?
#
loop_
_entity_poly.entity_id
_entity_poly.type
_entity_poly.pdbx_seq_one_letter_code
_entity_poly.pdbx_strand_id
1 'polypeptide(L)'
;MEDQNFDVDASLKIIGDVLYKCLRYEPCDSAEIDSALSAIETISNNPEYLRQCEFYFKSSGGSYILFYFSNIIYNLKTKSDLVLSQDVLKWLASVWKNFIQRNKTYQVYIQLHDKFSQIFAKYFPEDSTFITRLNNINLVSEQFGASTPESEAELDKLEKFFQVCEEIISVMKPTFYFIFDFFREMKAFTGESPKEVEFIEKRGLSGFGSGFYTYKTVVIDACKSCAILEAAYLLLKKKKTSRQFRIFDGKKKFLTTSEIYEIYVDKFNFYKKELGDLK
;
A
#
# COMPACT_ATOMS: atom_id res chain seq x y z
N MET A 1 -30.77 17.09 -25.73
CA MET A 1 -29.88 16.34 -24.82
C MET A 1 -29.00 17.40 -24.20
N GLU A 2 -29.31 17.79 -22.97
CA GLU A 2 -28.52 18.78 -22.25
C GLU A 2 -27.14 18.18 -21.99
N ASP A 3 -26.09 18.80 -22.55
CA ASP A 3 -24.71 18.54 -22.16
C ASP A 3 -24.63 18.79 -20.65
N GLN A 4 -24.54 17.73 -19.85
CA GLN A 4 -24.13 17.86 -18.46
C GLN A 4 -22.72 18.41 -18.48
N ASN A 5 -22.61 19.73 -18.26
CA ASN A 5 -21.35 20.44 -18.20
C ASN A 5 -20.54 19.83 -17.05
N PHE A 6 -19.45 19.13 -17.36
CA PHE A 6 -18.62 18.46 -16.36
C PHE A 6 -17.98 19.52 -15.46
N ASP A 7 -18.23 19.42 -14.15
CA ASP A 7 -17.70 20.37 -13.16
C ASP A 7 -16.27 19.97 -12.77
N VAL A 8 -15.29 20.71 -13.31
CA VAL A 8 -13.86 20.49 -13.04
C VAL A 8 -13.51 20.78 -11.58
N ASP A 9 -14.08 21.82 -10.98
CA ASP A 9 -13.75 22.23 -9.61
C ASP A 9 -14.24 21.20 -8.59
N ALA A 10 -15.48 20.74 -8.75
CA ALA A 10 -16.04 19.67 -7.92
C ALA A 10 -15.28 18.35 -8.11
N SER A 11 -14.90 18.04 -9.35
CA SER A 11 -14.13 16.85 -9.68
C SER A 11 -12.73 16.87 -9.06
N LEU A 12 -12.03 18.00 -9.14
CA LEU A 12 -10.74 18.17 -8.49
C LEU A 12 -10.86 17.93 -6.99
N LYS A 13 -11.87 18.53 -6.32
CA LYS A 13 -12.16 18.31 -4.88
C LYS A 13 -12.25 16.84 -4.52
N ILE A 14 -13.07 16.07 -5.24
CA ILE A 14 -13.22 14.62 -5.04
C ILE A 14 -11.87 13.90 -5.19
N ILE A 15 -11.09 14.24 -6.23
CA ILE A 15 -9.79 13.63 -6.47
C ILE A 15 -8.84 13.90 -5.29
N GLY A 16 -8.78 15.14 -4.80
CA GLY A 16 -7.91 15.47 -3.68
C GLY A 16 -8.34 14.83 -2.37
N ASP A 17 -9.63 14.71 -2.09
CA ASP A 17 -10.13 14.05 -0.88
C ASP A 17 -9.77 12.56 -0.88
N VAL A 18 -9.96 11.87 -2.01
CA VAL A 18 -9.56 10.47 -2.18
C VAL A 18 -8.04 10.34 -2.07
N LEU A 19 -7.28 11.22 -2.72
CA LEU A 19 -5.82 11.21 -2.65
C LEU A 19 -5.32 11.43 -1.20
N TYR A 20 -5.98 12.27 -0.42
CA TYR A 20 -5.64 12.49 0.99
C TYR A 20 -5.86 11.26 1.85
N LYS A 21 -7.03 10.62 1.70
CA LYS A 21 -7.33 9.34 2.37
C LYS A 21 -6.29 8.29 2.00
N CYS A 22 -5.93 8.19 0.71
CA CYS A 22 -4.88 7.29 0.23
C CYS A 22 -3.49 7.60 0.81
N LEU A 23 -3.09 8.87 0.94
CA LEU A 23 -1.84 9.26 1.59
C LEU A 23 -1.76 8.80 3.04
N ARG A 24 -2.91 8.79 3.73
CA ARG A 24 -3.02 8.39 5.14
C ARG A 24 -3.30 6.89 5.31
N TYR A 25 -3.40 6.12 4.22
CA TYR A 25 -3.82 4.72 4.25
C TYR A 25 -5.13 4.51 5.02
N GLU A 26 -6.10 5.40 4.79
CA GLU A 26 -7.44 5.25 5.32
C GLU A 26 -8.29 4.33 4.41
N PRO A 27 -9.26 3.58 4.98
CA PRO A 27 -10.24 2.87 4.19
C PRO A 27 -11.03 3.83 3.29
N CYS A 28 -11.14 3.49 2.02
CA CYS A 28 -11.90 4.25 1.02
C CYS A 28 -12.98 3.37 0.40
N ASP A 29 -14.16 3.93 0.15
CA ASP A 29 -15.19 3.23 -0.62
C ASP A 29 -14.72 3.03 -2.07
N SER A 30 -14.96 1.85 -2.64
CA SER A 30 -14.63 1.59 -4.04
C SER A 30 -15.33 2.56 -4.98
N ALA A 31 -16.57 2.97 -4.69
CA ALA A 31 -17.33 3.92 -5.49
C ALA A 31 -16.68 5.32 -5.47
N GLU A 32 -16.17 5.77 -4.33
CA GLU A 32 -15.42 7.05 -4.23
C GLU A 32 -14.15 6.99 -5.07
N ILE A 33 -13.40 5.88 -4.97
CA ILE A 33 -12.18 5.66 -5.77
C ILE A 33 -12.51 5.66 -7.26
N ASP A 34 -13.54 4.92 -7.68
CA ASP A 34 -13.94 4.79 -9.08
C ASP A 34 -14.42 6.11 -9.66
N SER A 35 -15.14 6.90 -8.86
CA SER A 35 -15.54 8.27 -9.22
C SER A 35 -14.31 9.16 -9.44
N ALA A 36 -13.34 9.16 -8.53
CA ALA A 36 -12.11 9.93 -8.67
C ALA A 36 -11.29 9.50 -9.91
N LEU A 37 -11.15 8.19 -10.15
CA LEU A 37 -10.44 7.67 -11.31
C LEU A 37 -11.12 8.08 -12.63
N SER A 38 -12.45 8.01 -12.70
CA SER A 38 -13.22 8.44 -13.86
C SER A 38 -13.09 9.95 -14.08
N ALA A 39 -13.14 10.76 -13.02
CA ALA A 39 -12.93 12.21 -13.10
C ALA A 39 -11.54 12.55 -13.65
N ILE A 40 -10.49 11.86 -13.20
CA ILE A 40 -9.13 12.04 -13.72
C ILE A 40 -9.07 11.71 -15.22
N GLU A 41 -9.68 10.61 -15.65
CA GLU A 41 -9.71 10.22 -17.06
C GLU A 41 -10.40 11.29 -17.92
N THR A 42 -11.58 11.76 -17.50
CA THR A 42 -12.33 12.81 -18.19
C THR A 42 -11.51 14.10 -18.31
N ILE A 43 -10.87 14.56 -17.23
CA ILE A 43 -10.02 15.75 -17.24
C ILE A 43 -8.82 15.55 -18.17
N SER A 44 -8.11 14.43 -18.04
CA SER A 44 -6.85 14.18 -18.76
C SER A 44 -7.00 14.07 -20.28
N ASN A 45 -8.21 13.75 -20.75
CA ASN A 45 -8.54 13.57 -22.16
C ASN A 45 -9.17 14.81 -22.80
N ASN A 46 -9.45 15.87 -22.03
CA ASN A 46 -10.08 17.09 -22.55
C ASN A 46 -9.18 18.32 -22.35
N PRO A 47 -8.62 18.92 -23.42
CA PRO A 47 -7.78 20.10 -23.35
C PRO A 47 -8.44 21.32 -22.66
N GLU A 48 -9.76 21.49 -22.79
CA GLU A 48 -10.47 22.59 -22.13
C GLU A 48 -10.55 22.37 -20.61
N TYR A 49 -10.77 21.14 -20.16
CA TYR A 49 -10.75 20.82 -18.72
C TYR A 49 -9.35 20.96 -18.13
N LEU A 50 -8.30 20.64 -18.90
CA LEU A 50 -6.92 20.91 -18.49
C LEU A 50 -6.65 22.42 -18.33
N ARG A 51 -7.19 23.28 -19.22
CA ARG A 51 -7.09 24.74 -19.02
C ARG A 51 -7.83 25.19 -17.76
N GLN A 52 -9.03 24.66 -17.52
CA GLN A 52 -9.78 24.97 -16.31
C GLN A 52 -9.02 24.56 -15.04
N CYS A 53 -8.34 23.41 -15.04
CA CYS A 53 -7.47 23.00 -13.94
C CYS A 53 -6.33 24.01 -13.70
N GLU A 54 -5.69 24.49 -14.77
CA GLU A 54 -4.64 25.51 -14.66
C GLU A 54 -5.18 26.78 -13.99
N PHE A 55 -6.35 27.26 -14.42
CA PHE A 55 -7.00 28.42 -13.80
C PHE A 55 -7.36 28.13 -12.35
N TYR A 56 -7.93 26.97 -12.04
CA TYR A 56 -8.28 26.54 -10.69
C TYR A 56 -7.06 26.56 -9.76
N PHE A 57 -5.94 25.97 -10.16
CA PHE A 57 -4.73 25.96 -9.32
C PHE A 57 -4.14 27.36 -9.12
N LYS A 58 -4.26 28.24 -10.12
CA LYS A 58 -3.83 29.65 -10.01
C LYS A 58 -4.77 30.48 -9.12
N SER A 59 -6.08 30.24 -9.17
CA SER A 59 -7.10 31.02 -8.46
C SER A 59 -7.33 30.54 -7.02
N SER A 60 -7.23 29.24 -6.77
CA SER A 60 -7.42 28.61 -5.44
C SER A 60 -6.29 28.92 -4.46
N GLY A 61 -5.27 29.68 -4.90
CA GLY A 61 -4.20 30.20 -4.06
C GLY A 61 -3.55 29.11 -3.23
N GLY A 62 -2.94 28.12 -3.88
CA GLY A 62 -2.03 27.15 -3.25
C GLY A 62 -2.51 26.57 -1.91
N SER A 63 -3.82 26.41 -1.70
CA SER A 63 -4.45 25.93 -0.44
C SER A 63 -5.09 24.55 -0.59
N TYR A 64 -4.82 23.91 -1.73
CA TYR A 64 -5.50 22.70 -2.15
C TYR A 64 -4.52 21.52 -2.19
N ILE A 65 -4.93 20.38 -1.62
CA ILE A 65 -4.09 19.20 -1.46
C ILE A 65 -3.39 18.74 -2.75
N LEU A 66 -4.10 18.79 -3.89
CA LEU A 66 -3.53 18.42 -5.17
C LEU A 66 -2.39 19.35 -5.58
N PHE A 67 -2.42 20.62 -5.19
CA PHE A 67 -1.33 21.55 -5.48
C PHE A 67 -0.05 21.14 -4.75
N TYR A 68 -0.09 20.93 -3.42
CA TYR A 68 1.11 20.54 -2.66
C TYR A 68 1.66 19.19 -3.08
N PHE A 69 0.77 18.20 -3.24
CA PHE A 69 1.16 16.89 -3.73
C PHE A 69 1.86 17.01 -5.09
N SER A 70 1.29 17.79 -6.00
CA SER A 70 1.85 18.00 -7.33
C SER A 70 3.16 18.76 -7.31
N ASN A 71 3.30 19.77 -6.44
CA ASN A 71 4.52 20.57 -6.33
C ASN A 71 5.69 19.71 -5.85
N ILE A 72 5.48 18.91 -4.81
CA ILE A 72 6.52 18.02 -4.28
C ILE A 72 6.94 17.00 -5.35
N ILE A 73 5.98 16.34 -6.00
CA ILE A 73 6.29 15.34 -7.02
C ILE A 73 6.97 15.96 -8.25
N TYR A 74 6.55 17.15 -8.66
CA TYR A 74 7.19 17.87 -9.76
C TYR A 74 8.62 18.26 -9.41
N ASN A 75 8.84 18.88 -8.24
CA ASN A 75 10.16 19.30 -7.78
C ASN A 75 11.11 18.10 -7.65
N LEU A 76 10.67 16.97 -7.10
CA LEU A 76 11.46 15.73 -7.03
C LEU A 76 11.90 15.24 -8.41
N LYS A 77 11.11 15.49 -9.46
CA LYS A 77 11.41 15.06 -10.83
C LYS A 77 12.26 16.07 -11.61
N THR A 78 11.97 17.37 -11.49
CA THR A 78 12.54 18.41 -12.36
C THR A 78 13.53 19.32 -11.66
N LYS A 79 13.57 19.33 -10.31
CA LYS A 79 14.33 20.25 -9.47
C LYS A 79 13.98 21.72 -9.73
N SER A 80 12.72 22.00 -10.05
CA SER A 80 12.20 23.33 -10.37
C SER A 80 10.81 23.55 -9.78
N ASP A 81 10.37 24.81 -9.73
CA ASP A 81 9.02 25.17 -9.31
C ASP A 81 7.96 24.63 -10.27
N LEU A 82 6.80 24.25 -9.72
CA LEU A 82 5.71 23.67 -10.50
C LEU A 82 5.21 24.61 -11.61
N VAL A 83 5.32 24.12 -12.85
CA VAL A 83 4.76 24.78 -14.04
C VAL A 83 3.46 24.10 -14.44
N LEU A 84 2.35 24.83 -14.43
CA LEU A 84 1.01 24.30 -14.72
C LEU A 84 0.67 24.35 -16.23
N SER A 85 1.54 23.83 -17.08
CA SER A 85 1.19 23.65 -18.51
C SER A 85 0.27 22.45 -18.70
N GLN A 86 -0.42 22.38 -19.84
CA GLN A 86 -1.30 21.25 -20.17
C GLN A 86 -0.57 19.89 -20.13
N ASP A 87 0.67 19.83 -20.64
CA ASP A 87 1.48 18.60 -20.60
C ASP A 87 1.83 18.19 -19.17
N VAL A 88 2.16 19.16 -18.32
CA VAL A 88 2.45 18.89 -16.90
C VAL A 88 1.19 18.45 -16.18
N LEU A 89 0.04 19.10 -16.40
CA LEU A 89 -1.24 18.69 -15.82
C LEU A 89 -1.67 17.30 -16.28
N LYS A 90 -1.46 16.95 -17.54
CA LYS A 90 -1.71 15.59 -18.05
C LYS A 90 -0.80 14.56 -17.40
N TRP A 91 0.47 14.89 -17.20
CA TRP A 91 1.39 14.05 -16.45
C TRP A 91 0.98 13.90 -14.98
N LEU A 92 0.62 14.99 -14.30
CA LEU A 92 0.13 14.98 -12.92
C LEU A 92 -1.14 14.15 -12.76
N ALA A 93 -2.10 14.28 -13.69
CA ALA A 93 -3.29 13.45 -13.73
C ALA A 93 -2.94 11.95 -13.78
N SER A 94 -1.94 11.56 -14.59
CA SER A 94 -1.44 10.18 -14.60
C SER A 94 -0.79 9.78 -13.27
N VAL A 95 -0.05 10.67 -12.61
CA VAL A 95 0.51 10.41 -11.28
C VAL A 95 -0.61 10.18 -10.26
N TRP A 96 -1.59 11.07 -10.18
CA TRP A 96 -2.74 10.95 -9.27
C TRP A 96 -3.50 9.64 -9.51
N LYS A 97 -3.79 9.34 -10.78
CA LYS A 97 -4.46 8.09 -11.20
C LYS A 97 -3.69 6.88 -10.71
N ASN A 98 -2.38 6.82 -10.97
CA ASN A 98 -1.56 5.69 -10.56
C ASN A 98 -1.48 5.54 -9.04
N PHE A 99 -1.40 6.65 -8.30
CA PHE A 99 -1.36 6.63 -6.84
C PHE A 99 -2.67 6.10 -6.23
N ILE A 100 -3.81 6.62 -6.71
CA ILE A 100 -5.15 6.18 -6.29
C ILE A 100 -5.40 4.72 -6.70
N GLN A 101 -5.04 4.34 -7.92
CA GLN A 101 -5.22 2.98 -8.43
C GLN A 101 -4.41 1.95 -7.63
N ARG A 102 -3.17 2.27 -7.24
CA ARG A 102 -2.37 1.40 -6.37
C ARG A 102 -3.00 1.25 -5.00
N ASN A 103 -3.43 2.36 -4.39
CA ASN A 103 -4.14 2.33 -3.12
C ASN A 103 -5.42 1.49 -3.19
N LYS A 104 -6.19 1.57 -4.29
CA LYS A 104 -7.35 0.70 -4.52
C LYS A 104 -6.99 -0.78 -4.40
N THR A 105 -5.89 -1.18 -5.03
CA THR A 105 -5.39 -2.56 -4.94
C THR A 105 -5.00 -2.92 -3.51
N TYR A 106 -4.43 -1.99 -2.76
CA TYR A 106 -4.02 -2.21 -1.37
C TYR A 106 -5.19 -2.38 -0.40
N GLN A 107 -6.36 -1.80 -0.70
CA GLN A 107 -7.59 -2.01 0.08
C GLN A 107 -8.02 -3.49 0.11
N VAL A 108 -7.54 -4.34 -0.82
CA VAL A 108 -7.73 -5.80 -0.76
C VAL A 108 -7.15 -6.39 0.54
N TYR A 109 -6.08 -5.80 1.08
CA TYR A 109 -5.52 -6.20 2.38
C TYR A 109 -6.59 -6.19 3.48
N ILE A 110 -7.46 -5.18 3.53
CA ILE A 110 -8.49 -5.06 4.56
C ILE A 110 -9.41 -6.28 4.58
N GLN A 111 -9.83 -6.74 3.39
CA GLN A 111 -10.70 -7.91 3.26
C GLN A 111 -9.99 -9.24 3.58
N LEU A 112 -8.68 -9.30 3.33
CA LEU A 112 -7.87 -10.50 3.60
C LEU A 112 -7.43 -10.56 5.06
N HIS A 113 -7.19 -9.42 5.70
CA HIS A 113 -6.70 -9.31 7.06
C HIS A 113 -7.61 -10.05 8.04
N ASP A 114 -8.92 -9.87 7.96
CA ASP A 114 -9.86 -10.57 8.85
C ASP A 114 -9.77 -12.09 8.73
N LYS A 115 -9.61 -12.59 7.50
CA LYS A 115 -9.49 -14.03 7.22
C LYS A 115 -8.18 -14.59 7.76
N PHE A 116 -7.07 -13.92 7.49
CA PHE A 116 -5.75 -14.38 7.90
C PHE A 116 -5.48 -14.17 9.39
N SER A 117 -6.07 -13.15 10.02
CA SER A 117 -5.98 -12.94 11.47
C SER A 117 -6.51 -14.14 12.25
N GLN A 118 -7.63 -14.72 11.81
CA GLN A 118 -8.18 -15.95 12.42
C GLN A 118 -7.27 -17.16 12.21
N ILE A 119 -6.63 -17.26 11.04
CA ILE A 119 -5.66 -18.33 10.76
C ILE A 119 -4.44 -18.16 11.67
N PHE A 120 -3.88 -16.94 11.74
CA PHE A 120 -2.72 -16.63 12.56
C PHE A 120 -2.94 -16.90 14.04
N ALA A 121 -4.15 -16.65 14.57
CA ALA A 121 -4.48 -16.97 15.96
C ALA A 121 -4.29 -18.46 16.31
N LYS A 122 -4.40 -19.37 15.32
CA LYS A 122 -4.13 -20.81 15.51
C LYS A 122 -2.64 -21.12 15.67
N TYR A 123 -1.79 -20.34 15.00
CA TYR A 123 -0.33 -20.54 14.95
C TYR A 123 0.42 -19.70 15.99
N PHE A 124 -0.17 -18.58 16.38
CA PHE A 124 0.33 -17.57 17.31
C PHE A 124 -0.79 -17.17 18.29
N PRO A 125 -1.21 -18.08 19.20
CA PRO A 125 -2.32 -17.86 20.14
C PRO A 125 -2.00 -16.84 21.25
N GLU A 126 -0.72 -16.56 21.52
CA GLU A 126 -0.31 -15.53 22.46
C GLU A 126 0.11 -14.27 21.69
N ASP A 127 -0.35 -13.11 22.15
CA ASP A 127 0.14 -11.79 21.70
C ASP A 127 1.57 -11.57 22.22
N SER A 128 2.50 -12.40 21.76
CA SER A 128 3.91 -12.17 22.05
C SER A 128 4.36 -10.94 21.26
N THR A 129 5.00 -10.01 21.97
CA THR A 129 5.61 -8.80 21.39
C THR A 129 6.76 -9.10 20.41
N PHE A 130 7.04 -10.38 20.17
CA PHE A 130 7.98 -10.91 19.20
C PHE A 130 7.44 -12.22 18.60
N ILE A 131 7.39 -12.28 17.28
CA ILE A 131 7.15 -13.52 16.54
C ILE A 131 8.45 -14.33 16.61
N THR A 132 8.59 -15.14 17.67
CA THR A 132 9.82 -15.89 17.95
C THR A 132 9.81 -17.25 17.27
N ARG A 133 8.71 -18.02 17.38
CA ARG A 133 8.52 -19.35 16.79
C ARG A 133 7.03 -19.66 16.62
N LEU A 134 6.69 -20.53 15.67
CA LEU A 134 5.36 -21.13 15.56
C LEU A 134 5.09 -21.99 16.79
N ASN A 135 3.95 -21.79 17.45
CA ASN A 135 3.61 -22.57 18.64
C ASN A 135 3.25 -24.02 18.30
N ASN A 136 2.81 -24.29 17.08
CA ASN A 136 2.38 -25.64 16.68
C ASN A 136 2.74 -25.96 15.23
N ILE A 137 3.89 -26.61 15.03
CA ILE A 137 4.36 -27.05 13.71
C ILE A 137 3.55 -28.24 13.15
N ASN A 138 2.85 -28.98 14.01
CA ASN A 138 2.01 -30.10 13.57
C ASN A 138 0.78 -29.59 12.80
N LEU A 139 0.18 -28.47 13.24
CA LEU A 139 -0.89 -27.80 12.48
C LEU A 139 -0.44 -27.36 11.09
N VAL A 140 0.81 -26.90 10.95
CA VAL A 140 1.37 -26.53 9.64
C VAL A 140 1.44 -27.77 8.75
N SER A 141 1.84 -28.92 9.30
CA SER A 141 1.88 -30.18 8.56
C SER A 141 0.48 -30.70 8.18
N GLU A 142 -0.56 -30.39 8.94
CA GLU A 142 -1.94 -30.78 8.64
C GLU A 142 -2.55 -29.88 7.57
N GLN A 143 -2.36 -28.56 7.68
CA GLN A 143 -2.98 -27.59 6.76
C GLN A 143 -2.20 -27.43 5.45
N PHE A 144 -0.88 -27.45 5.50
CA PHE A 144 0.02 -27.22 4.36
C PHE A 144 0.85 -28.47 4.00
N GLY A 145 0.51 -29.63 4.56
CA GLY A 145 1.17 -30.89 4.27
C GLY A 145 1.11 -31.26 2.79
N ALA A 146 2.17 -31.86 2.26
CA ALA A 146 2.14 -32.42 0.91
C ALA A 146 1.12 -33.55 0.83
N SER A 147 0.12 -33.39 -0.05
CA SER A 147 -0.44 -34.41 -0.96
C SER A 147 -1.88 -34.15 -1.42
N THR A 148 -2.51 -33.02 -1.04
CA THR A 148 -3.87 -32.69 -1.51
C THR A 148 -3.92 -31.37 -2.29
N PRO A 149 -4.83 -31.25 -3.28
CA PRO A 149 -5.09 -29.98 -3.95
C PRO A 149 -5.50 -28.86 -2.99
N GLU A 150 -6.20 -29.19 -1.88
CA GLU A 150 -6.60 -28.17 -0.89
C GLU A 150 -5.38 -27.55 -0.20
N SER A 151 -4.40 -28.35 0.23
CA SER A 151 -3.20 -27.82 0.91
C SER A 151 -2.34 -26.94 0.01
N GLU A 152 -2.29 -27.24 -1.30
CA GLU A 152 -1.59 -26.39 -2.27
C GLU A 152 -2.32 -25.05 -2.49
N ALA A 153 -3.66 -25.08 -2.55
CA ALA A 153 -4.46 -23.86 -2.65
C ALA A 153 -4.34 -22.97 -1.41
N GLU A 154 -4.27 -23.55 -0.20
CA GLU A 154 -4.06 -22.78 1.04
C GLU A 154 -2.67 -22.15 1.09
N LEU A 155 -1.64 -22.87 0.64
CA LEU A 155 -0.29 -22.33 0.52
C LEU A 155 -0.26 -21.12 -0.43
N ASP A 156 -0.82 -21.29 -1.64
CA ASP A 156 -0.88 -20.23 -2.64
C ASP A 156 -1.65 -18.98 -2.15
N LYS A 157 -2.71 -19.17 -1.34
CA LYS A 157 -3.45 -18.06 -0.72
C LYS A 157 -2.57 -17.30 0.28
N LEU A 158 -1.83 -18.00 1.13
CA LEU A 158 -0.93 -17.40 2.11
C LEU A 158 0.22 -16.65 1.42
N GLU A 159 0.79 -17.21 0.35
CA GLU A 159 1.82 -16.54 -0.44
C GLU A 159 1.29 -15.23 -1.07
N LYS A 160 0.07 -15.25 -1.63
CA LYS A 160 -0.56 -14.05 -2.18
C LYS A 160 -0.81 -12.99 -1.11
N PHE A 161 -1.27 -13.40 0.08
CA PHE A 161 -1.47 -12.45 1.18
C PHE A 161 -0.15 -11.82 1.64
N PHE A 162 0.91 -12.64 1.77
CA PHE A 162 2.24 -12.16 2.05
C PHE A 162 2.72 -11.13 1.00
N GLN A 163 2.55 -11.42 -0.30
CA GLN A 163 2.92 -10.52 -1.39
C GLN A 163 2.18 -9.17 -1.30
N VAL A 164 0.89 -9.19 -0.96
CA VAL A 164 0.11 -7.96 -0.73
C VAL A 164 0.70 -7.16 0.43
N CYS A 165 1.02 -7.81 1.55
CA CYS A 165 1.64 -7.14 2.70
C CYS A 165 3.00 -6.52 2.33
N GLU A 166 3.85 -7.27 1.64
CA GLU A 166 5.16 -6.81 1.18
C GLU A 166 5.06 -5.59 0.26
N GLU A 167 4.14 -5.62 -0.70
CA GLU A 167 3.92 -4.49 -1.61
C GLU A 167 3.50 -3.24 -0.81
N ILE A 168 2.53 -3.38 0.10
CA ILE A 168 2.05 -2.29 0.94
C ILE A 168 3.19 -1.72 1.80
N ILE A 169 3.97 -2.56 2.47
CA ILE A 169 5.10 -2.13 3.32
C ILE A 169 6.11 -1.31 2.50
N SER A 170 6.40 -1.76 1.27
CA SER A 170 7.38 -1.11 0.39
C SER A 170 6.97 0.31 -0.03
N VAL A 171 5.66 0.61 -0.02
CA VAL A 171 5.12 1.92 -0.42
C VAL A 171 4.73 2.76 0.80
N MET A 172 4.23 2.17 1.89
CA MET A 172 3.84 2.88 3.11
C MET A 172 5.02 3.62 3.73
N LYS A 173 6.20 2.99 3.83
CA LYS A 173 7.37 3.59 4.48
C LYS A 173 7.87 4.86 3.75
N PRO A 174 8.06 4.87 2.42
CA PRO A 174 8.29 6.11 1.69
C PRO A 174 7.15 7.13 1.84
N THR A 175 5.89 6.68 1.81
CA THR A 175 4.72 7.57 1.94
C THR A 175 4.70 8.29 3.29
N PHE A 176 5.11 7.61 4.37
CA PHE A 176 5.26 8.22 5.70
C PHE A 176 6.23 9.39 5.70
N TYR A 177 7.36 9.30 5.00
CA TYR A 177 8.28 10.43 4.90
C TYR A 177 7.73 11.54 3.98
N PHE A 178 7.12 11.14 2.85
CA PHE A 178 6.48 12.06 1.93
C PHE A 178 5.38 12.91 2.60
N ILE A 179 4.61 12.33 3.54
CA ILE A 179 3.54 13.07 4.21
C ILE A 179 4.07 14.25 5.06
N PHE A 180 5.28 14.16 5.60
CA PHE A 180 5.90 15.28 6.30
C PHE A 180 6.35 16.38 5.35
N ASP A 181 6.88 16.03 4.18
CA ASP A 181 7.18 17.01 3.14
C ASP A 181 5.87 17.70 2.69
N PHE A 182 4.79 16.93 2.54
CA PHE A 182 3.45 17.44 2.28
C PHE A 182 2.98 18.45 3.33
N PHE A 183 3.12 18.13 4.62
CA PHE A 183 2.70 19.04 5.68
C PHE A 183 3.59 20.28 5.82
N ARG A 184 4.90 20.14 5.57
CA ARG A 184 5.84 21.27 5.53
C ARG A 184 5.50 22.21 4.39
N GLU A 185 5.24 21.66 3.22
CA GLU A 185 4.81 22.40 2.03
C GLU A 185 3.53 23.18 2.32
N MET A 186 2.51 22.50 2.86
CA MET A 186 1.27 23.16 3.21
C MET A 186 1.46 24.29 4.22
N LYS A 187 2.24 24.05 5.29
CA LYS A 187 2.56 25.08 6.29
C LYS A 187 3.30 26.27 5.68
N ALA A 188 4.19 26.05 4.72
CA ALA A 188 4.91 27.14 4.05
C ALA A 188 3.97 28.04 3.23
N PHE A 189 2.92 27.46 2.63
CA PHE A 189 1.97 28.20 1.80
C PHE A 189 0.79 28.80 2.57
N THR A 190 0.28 28.13 3.61
CA THR A 190 -0.90 28.59 4.37
C THR A 190 -0.55 29.26 5.69
N GLY A 191 0.66 29.02 6.23
CA GLY A 191 1.01 29.36 7.61
C GLY A 191 0.37 28.44 8.66
N GLU A 192 -0.47 27.49 8.27
CA GLU A 192 -1.20 26.60 9.17
C GLU A 192 -0.53 25.22 9.25
N SER A 193 -0.52 24.65 10.45
CA SER A 193 -0.10 23.27 10.68
C SER A 193 -1.32 22.44 11.04
N PRO A 194 -1.66 21.38 10.28
CA PRO A 194 -2.74 20.48 10.66
C PRO A 194 -2.47 19.86 12.02
N LYS A 195 -3.52 19.71 12.82
CA LYS A 195 -3.45 18.97 14.08
C LYS A 195 -3.01 17.52 13.86
N GLU A 196 -3.34 16.95 12.70
CA GLU A 196 -3.00 15.59 12.30
C GLU A 196 -1.50 15.33 12.22
N VAL A 197 -0.68 16.35 11.92
CA VAL A 197 0.78 16.20 11.84
C VAL A 197 1.34 15.74 13.17
N GLU A 198 0.94 16.38 14.27
CA GLU A 198 1.39 16.04 15.61
C GLU A 198 0.99 14.60 16.00
N PHE A 199 -0.20 14.16 15.57
CA PHE A 199 -0.64 12.79 15.80
C PHE A 199 0.19 11.77 15.03
N ILE A 200 0.53 12.05 13.77
CA ILE A 200 1.35 11.16 12.93
C ILE A 200 2.80 11.13 13.42
N GLU A 201 3.37 12.28 13.78
CA GLU A 201 4.72 12.36 14.37
C GLU A 201 4.80 11.57 15.69
N LYS A 202 3.82 11.75 16.58
CA LYS A 202 3.78 11.05 17.88
C LYS A 202 3.64 9.54 17.75
N ARG A 203 2.86 9.07 16.76
CA ARG A 203 2.69 7.63 16.48
C ARG A 203 3.90 7.02 15.78
N GLY A 204 4.69 7.85 15.09
CA GLY A 204 5.80 7.43 14.26
C GLY A 204 5.37 6.51 13.11
N LEU A 205 6.36 5.92 12.44
CA LEU A 205 6.13 4.98 11.34
C LEU A 205 5.26 3.79 11.79
N SER A 206 5.49 3.31 13.01
CA SER A 206 4.78 2.17 13.61
C SER A 206 3.25 2.33 13.55
N GLY A 207 2.74 3.50 13.93
CA GLY A 207 1.30 3.81 13.91
C GLY A 207 0.82 4.56 12.67
N PHE A 208 1.63 4.65 11.61
CA PHE A 208 1.22 5.26 10.34
C PHE A 208 0.17 4.38 9.64
N GLY A 209 -0.93 4.99 9.20
CA GLY A 209 -2.13 4.29 8.71
C GLY A 209 -3.34 4.49 9.60
N SER A 210 -4.38 3.66 9.42
CA SER A 210 -5.67 3.81 10.12
C SER A 210 -6.23 2.49 10.65
N GLY A 211 -6.75 2.49 11.88
CA GLY A 211 -7.36 1.32 12.50
C GLY A 211 -6.39 0.13 12.62
N PHE A 212 -6.78 -1.02 12.07
CA PHE A 212 -5.90 -2.19 11.95
C PHE A 212 -4.97 -2.09 10.73
N TYR A 213 -5.21 -1.17 9.79
CA TYR A 213 -4.37 -0.95 8.62
C TYR A 213 -3.22 0.02 8.90
N THR A 214 -2.37 -0.34 9.87
CA THR A 214 -1.16 0.41 10.23
C THR A 214 0.09 -0.29 9.72
N TYR A 215 1.17 0.46 9.51
CA TYR A 215 2.46 -0.10 9.10
C TYR A 215 2.90 -1.26 10.00
N LYS A 216 2.80 -1.10 11.33
CA LYS A 216 3.12 -2.15 12.29
C LYS A 216 2.26 -3.39 12.08
N THR A 217 0.95 -3.25 11.90
CA THR A 217 0.07 -4.41 11.67
C THR A 217 0.44 -5.15 10.40
N VAL A 218 0.68 -4.43 9.30
CA VAL A 218 1.06 -5.05 8.02
C VAL A 218 2.42 -5.76 8.14
N VAL A 219 3.39 -5.18 8.87
CA VAL A 219 4.68 -5.84 9.16
C VAL A 219 4.50 -7.09 10.02
N ILE A 220 3.62 -7.05 11.02
CA ILE A 220 3.28 -8.23 11.84
C ILE A 220 2.69 -9.33 10.97
N ASP A 221 1.73 -9.00 10.10
CA ASP A 221 1.08 -9.97 9.21
C ASP A 221 2.07 -10.55 8.19
N ALA A 222 2.95 -9.73 7.63
CA ALA A 222 4.04 -10.19 6.76
C ALA A 222 4.97 -11.16 7.51
N CYS A 223 5.38 -10.82 8.72
CA CYS A 223 6.26 -11.64 9.54
C CYS A 223 5.61 -12.98 9.94
N LYS A 224 4.33 -12.97 10.36
CA LYS A 224 3.55 -14.19 10.66
C LYS A 224 3.38 -15.07 9.42
N SER A 225 3.13 -14.46 8.26
CA SER A 225 3.04 -15.17 6.99
C SER A 225 4.37 -15.85 6.64
N CYS A 226 5.50 -15.13 6.72
CA CYS A 226 6.82 -15.71 6.44
C CYS A 226 7.14 -16.87 7.39
N ALA A 227 6.82 -16.76 8.68
CA ALA A 227 7.07 -17.83 9.64
C ALA A 227 6.30 -19.13 9.28
N ILE A 228 5.04 -19.01 8.87
CA ILE A 228 4.24 -20.16 8.42
C ILE A 228 4.77 -20.71 7.09
N LEU A 229 5.09 -19.83 6.13
CA LEU A 229 5.61 -20.22 4.82
C LEU A 229 6.97 -20.91 4.94
N GLU A 230 7.87 -20.40 5.76
CA GLU A 230 9.15 -21.03 6.10
C GLU A 230 8.93 -22.47 6.58
N ALA A 231 8.07 -22.67 7.58
CA ALA A 231 7.80 -23.99 8.12
C ALA A 231 7.12 -24.94 7.11
N ALA A 232 6.17 -24.42 6.33
CA ALA A 232 5.51 -25.19 5.27
C ALA A 232 6.54 -25.67 4.23
N TYR A 233 7.41 -24.76 3.75
CA TYR A 233 8.44 -25.09 2.78
C TYR A 233 9.55 -25.99 3.35
N LEU A 234 9.85 -25.91 4.66
CA LEU A 234 10.75 -26.86 5.33
C LEU A 234 10.17 -28.28 5.34
N LEU A 235 8.86 -28.43 5.58
CA LEU A 235 8.18 -29.73 5.52
C LEU A 235 8.10 -30.26 4.09
N LEU A 236 7.80 -29.39 3.13
CA LEU A 236 7.77 -29.74 1.71
C LEU A 236 9.16 -30.12 1.19
N LYS A 237 10.24 -29.46 1.66
CA LYS A 237 11.63 -29.78 1.28
C LYS A 237 11.99 -31.24 1.56
N LYS A 238 11.36 -31.85 2.58
CA LYS A 238 11.53 -33.28 2.92
C LYS A 238 10.74 -34.23 2.00
N LYS A 239 9.73 -33.74 1.26
CA LYS A 239 8.76 -34.56 0.52
C LYS A 239 8.71 -34.28 -1.00
N LYS A 240 8.96 -33.05 -1.44
CA LYS A 240 8.88 -32.58 -2.84
C LYS A 240 10.22 -31.97 -3.27
N THR A 241 10.86 -32.58 -4.25
CA THR A 241 12.12 -32.11 -4.86
C THR A 241 11.90 -31.38 -6.20
N SER A 242 10.68 -31.35 -6.72
CA SER A 242 10.36 -30.71 -7.99
C SER A 242 10.48 -29.19 -7.92
N ARG A 243 10.92 -28.60 -9.03
CA ARG A 243 10.89 -27.14 -9.21
C ARG A 243 9.46 -26.66 -9.45
N GLN A 244 9.16 -25.49 -8.93
CA GLN A 244 7.85 -24.87 -8.98
C GLN A 244 7.98 -23.43 -9.45
N PHE A 245 6.96 -22.95 -10.15
CA PHE A 245 6.86 -21.53 -10.47
C PHE A 245 6.27 -20.78 -9.28
N ARG A 246 6.98 -19.74 -8.84
CA ARG A 246 6.56 -18.84 -7.77
C ARG A 246 6.86 -17.40 -8.13
N ILE A 247 6.11 -16.47 -7.55
CA ILE A 247 6.29 -15.03 -7.77
C ILE A 247 7.03 -14.46 -6.57
N PHE A 248 8.18 -13.84 -6.81
CA PHE A 248 8.97 -13.14 -5.81
C PHE A 248 9.43 -11.80 -6.38
N ASP A 249 9.26 -10.73 -5.62
CA ASP A 249 9.63 -9.37 -6.03
C ASP A 249 9.02 -8.99 -7.42
N GLY A 250 7.76 -9.39 -7.64
CA GLY A 250 7.04 -9.19 -8.91
C GLY A 250 7.52 -10.04 -10.10
N LYS A 251 8.48 -10.96 -9.91
CA LYS A 251 9.05 -11.80 -10.96
C LYS A 251 8.69 -13.27 -10.78
N LYS A 252 8.24 -13.92 -11.85
CA LYS A 252 8.02 -15.37 -11.89
C LYS A 252 9.38 -16.07 -11.93
N LYS A 253 9.73 -16.81 -10.87
CA LYS A 253 10.96 -17.60 -10.73
C LYS A 253 10.62 -19.09 -10.75
N PHE A 254 11.50 -19.91 -11.33
CA PHE A 254 11.36 -21.37 -11.35
C PHE A 254 12.36 -21.98 -10.36
N LEU A 255 11.88 -22.30 -9.17
CA LEU A 255 12.71 -22.58 -8.00
C LEU A 255 12.39 -23.94 -7.42
N THR A 256 13.39 -24.59 -6.84
CA THR A 256 13.23 -25.77 -5.99
C THR A 256 12.57 -25.38 -4.67
N THR A 257 11.93 -26.35 -4.01
CA THR A 257 11.38 -26.18 -2.65
C THR A 257 12.44 -25.68 -1.66
N SER A 258 13.69 -26.12 -1.82
CA SER A 258 14.82 -25.66 -1.00
C SER A 258 15.11 -24.18 -1.20
N GLU A 259 15.17 -23.70 -2.44
CA GLU A 259 15.40 -22.28 -2.73
C GLU A 259 14.24 -21.41 -2.22
N ILE A 260 13.00 -21.88 -2.34
CA ILE A 260 11.84 -21.16 -1.81
C ILE A 260 11.89 -21.07 -0.28
N TYR A 261 12.27 -22.16 0.40
CA TYR A 261 12.49 -22.17 1.85
C TYR A 261 13.51 -21.10 2.27
N GLU A 262 14.70 -21.05 1.64
CA GLU A 262 15.73 -20.05 2.01
C GLU A 262 15.23 -18.61 1.81
N ILE A 263 14.46 -18.34 0.75
CA ILE A 263 13.85 -17.02 0.53
C ILE A 263 12.93 -16.64 1.70
N TYR A 264 12.09 -17.55 2.18
CA TYR A 264 11.20 -17.25 3.30
C TYR A 264 11.92 -17.15 4.64
N VAL A 265 13.03 -17.87 4.84
CA VAL A 265 13.92 -17.65 5.99
C VAL A 265 14.48 -16.23 5.97
N ASP A 266 15.00 -15.78 4.83
CA ASP A 266 15.56 -14.44 4.67
C ASP A 266 14.49 -13.35 4.90
N LYS A 267 13.31 -13.51 4.28
CA LYS A 267 12.18 -12.57 4.45
C LYS A 267 11.69 -12.57 5.91
N PHE A 268 11.58 -13.72 6.56
CA PHE A 268 11.19 -13.80 7.97
C PHE A 268 12.17 -13.01 8.86
N ASN A 269 13.48 -13.23 8.69
CA ASN A 269 14.51 -12.51 9.44
C ASN A 269 14.47 -11.00 9.17
N PHE A 270 14.26 -10.60 7.91
CA PHE A 270 14.09 -9.20 7.52
C PHE A 270 12.90 -8.55 8.25
N TYR A 271 11.71 -9.13 8.16
CA TYR A 271 10.51 -8.54 8.79
C TYR A 271 10.55 -8.62 10.32
N LYS A 272 11.20 -9.65 10.88
CA LYS A 272 11.46 -9.73 12.32
C LYS A 272 12.36 -8.60 12.80
N LYS A 273 13.39 -8.25 12.02
CA LYS A 273 14.25 -7.10 12.30
C LYS A 273 13.47 -5.80 12.15
N GLU A 274 12.74 -5.61 11.06
CA GLU A 274 11.90 -4.41 10.84
C GLU A 274 10.92 -4.22 12.01
N LEU A 275 10.25 -5.28 12.49
CA LEU A 275 9.38 -5.20 13.65
C LEU A 275 10.12 -4.83 14.95
N GLY A 276 11.36 -5.28 15.10
CA GLY A 276 12.24 -4.90 16.21
C GLY A 276 12.61 -3.42 16.19
N ASP A 277 12.82 -2.86 14.99
CA ASP A 277 13.19 -1.45 14.77
C ASP A 277 11.99 -0.48 14.90
N LEU A 278 10.75 -0.99 14.92
CA LEU A 278 9.52 -0.21 15.09
C LEU A 278 9.12 0.06 16.56
N LYS A 279 9.98 -0.28 17.53
CA LYS A 279 9.74 -0.16 18.96
C LYS A 279 10.07 1.22 19.52
#